data_AF-A0A7R9QZQ3-F1
#
_entry.id   AF-A0A7R9QZQ3-F1
#
_cell.length_a   1.000
_cell.length_b   1.000
_cell.length_c   1.000
_cell.angle_alpha   90.00
_cell.angle_beta   90.00
_cell.angle_gamma   90.00
#
_symmetry.space_group_name_H-M   'P 1'
#
loop_
_entity.id
_entity.type
_entity.pdbx_description
1 polymer ?
#
loop_
_entity_poly.entity_id
_entity_poly.type
_entity_poly.pdbx_seq_one_letter_code
_entity_poly.pdbx_strand_id
1 'polypeptide(L)'
;MPTESVDIGEALVSYLRGKFLAQISTSHEDYEDSDIDSVRNNDAILHQYLEAKNGNIDESLKTLVTAMKWRKTFGVNHLNAASFPREYYQMGSLFTYGFNLKGAQMIVFRVKNNKKIKFWSDMLKKYIVYLIEKESLRFADHLN
;
A
#
# COMPACT_ATOMS: atom_id res chain seq x y z
N MET A 1 -5.98 -3.94 -19.55
CA MET A 1 -7.26 -3.33 -19.98
C MET A 1 -7.35 -1.95 -19.36
N PRO A 2 -7.79 -0.91 -20.07
CA PRO A 2 -8.20 0.32 -19.40
C PRO A 2 -9.50 0.01 -18.65
N THR A 3 -9.43 -0.10 -17.33
CA THR A 3 -10.63 0.02 -16.50
C THR A 3 -11.11 1.46 -16.66
N GLU A 4 -12.35 1.64 -17.11
CA GLU A 4 -13.01 2.94 -17.02
C GLU A 4 -12.96 3.39 -15.56
N SER A 5 -12.45 4.59 -15.30
CA SER A 5 -12.42 5.15 -13.95
C SER A 5 -13.85 5.34 -13.48
N VAL A 6 -14.25 4.61 -12.45
CA VAL A 6 -15.53 4.83 -11.79
C VAL A 6 -15.50 6.23 -11.17
N ASP A 7 -16.55 7.02 -11.41
CA ASP A 7 -16.69 8.33 -10.79
C ASP A 7 -16.98 8.14 -9.30
N ILE A 8 -15.94 8.28 -8.47
CA ILE A 8 -16.02 8.19 -7.01
C ILE A 8 -16.22 9.60 -6.47
N GLY A 9 -17.44 9.94 -6.07
CA GLY A 9 -17.73 11.25 -5.46
C GLY A 9 -17.22 11.38 -4.02
N GLU A 10 -16.94 12.61 -3.58
CA GLU A 10 -16.48 12.96 -2.23
C GLU A 10 -17.40 12.43 -1.11
N ALA A 11 -18.71 12.36 -1.38
CA ALA A 11 -19.69 11.80 -0.45
C ALA A 11 -19.43 10.32 -0.15
N LEU A 12 -18.99 9.56 -1.16
CA LEU A 12 -18.71 8.12 -1.03
C LEU A 12 -17.43 7.87 -0.22
N VAL A 13 -16.41 8.70 -0.44
CA VAL A 13 -15.17 8.72 0.33
C VAL A 13 -15.45 9.04 1.80
N SER A 14 -16.21 10.10 2.05
CA SER A 14 -16.63 10.49 3.40
C SER A 14 -17.43 9.40 4.09
N TYR A 15 -18.31 8.72 3.36
CA TYR A 15 -19.11 7.61 3.88
C TYR A 15 -18.25 6.40 4.24
N LEU A 16 -17.30 6.01 3.37
CA LEU A 16 -16.34 4.94 3.67
C LEU A 16 -15.48 5.27 4.91
N ARG A 17 -14.97 6.52 4.99
CA ARG A 17 -14.21 7.01 6.15
C ARG A 17 -15.03 6.88 7.43
N GLY A 18 -16.26 7.36 7.42
CA GLY A 18 -17.16 7.30 8.57
C GLY A 18 -17.41 5.86 9.03
N LYS A 19 -17.68 4.93 8.09
CA LYS A 19 -17.84 3.51 8.42
C LYS A 19 -16.59 2.90 9.05
N PHE A 20 -15.41 3.19 8.49
CA PHE A 20 -14.15 2.70 9.05
C PHE A 20 -13.90 3.24 10.46
N LEU A 21 -14.05 4.55 10.67
CA LEU A 21 -13.82 5.19 11.98
C LEU A 21 -14.81 4.70 13.04
N ALA A 22 -16.07 4.47 12.68
CA ALA A 22 -17.04 3.86 13.57
C ALA A 22 -16.63 2.43 13.97
N GLN A 23 -16.10 1.64 13.03
CA GLN A 23 -15.67 0.27 13.31
C GLN A 23 -14.44 0.17 14.22
N ILE A 24 -13.46 1.07 14.09
CA ILE A 24 -12.25 1.02 14.93
C ILE A 24 -12.49 1.49 16.37
N SER A 25 -13.56 2.24 16.63
CA SER A 25 -13.90 2.72 17.98
C SER A 25 -14.03 1.59 19.01
N THR A 26 -14.29 0.36 18.55
CA THR A 26 -14.41 -0.85 19.38
C THR A 26 -13.19 -1.78 19.30
N SER A 27 -12.20 -1.50 18.44
CA SER A 27 -11.09 -2.41 18.14
C SER A 27 -9.76 -1.70 17.83
N HIS A 28 -9.51 -0.55 18.47
CA HIS A 28 -8.34 0.30 18.19
C HIS A 28 -6.99 -0.43 18.31
N GLU A 29 -6.88 -1.43 19.18
CA GLU A 29 -5.67 -2.23 19.39
C GLU A 29 -5.24 -3.06 18.17
N ASP A 30 -6.13 -3.28 17.19
CA ASP A 30 -5.82 -4.03 15.97
C ASP A 30 -5.12 -3.18 14.88
N TYR A 31 -5.01 -1.86 15.08
CA TYR A 31 -4.57 -0.91 14.05
C TYR A 31 -3.38 -0.08 14.51
N GLU A 32 -2.63 0.45 13.55
CA GLU A 32 -1.53 1.39 13.81
C GLU A 32 -2.07 2.82 13.76
N ASP A 33 -1.61 3.69 14.67
CA ASP A 33 -2.10 5.06 14.79
C ASP A 33 -1.84 5.85 13.50
N SER A 34 -0.66 5.67 12.88
CA SER A 34 -0.31 6.32 11.62
C SER A 34 -1.23 5.92 10.46
N ASP A 35 -1.68 4.67 10.44
CA ASP A 35 -2.60 4.18 9.41
C ASP A 35 -4.01 4.74 9.63
N ILE A 36 -4.46 4.82 10.88
CA ILE A 36 -5.74 5.47 11.23
C ILE A 36 -5.71 6.94 10.81
N ASP A 37 -4.63 7.67 11.12
CA ASP A 37 -4.47 9.07 10.75
C ASP A 37 -4.41 9.27 9.24
N SER A 38 -3.82 8.32 8.52
CA SER A 38 -3.86 8.29 7.06
C SER A 38 -5.29 8.18 6.54
N VAL A 39 -6.11 7.26 7.07
CA VAL A 39 -7.52 7.13 6.70
C VAL A 39 -8.34 8.38 7.05
N ARG A 40 -8.03 9.05 8.16
CA ARG A 40 -8.70 10.29 8.56
C ARG A 40 -8.45 11.43 7.57
N ASN A 41 -7.22 11.56 7.09
CA ASN A 41 -6.75 12.78 6.44
C ASN A 41 -6.37 12.62 4.96
N ASN A 42 -6.39 11.41 4.41
CA ASN A 42 -5.96 11.13 3.04
C ASN A 42 -7.08 10.47 2.22
N ASP A 43 -7.82 11.31 1.50
CA ASP A 43 -8.90 10.91 0.60
C ASP A 43 -8.40 10.03 -0.54
N ALA A 44 -7.18 10.25 -1.04
CA ALA A 44 -6.63 9.49 -2.16
C ALA A 44 -6.51 7.99 -1.84
N ILE A 45 -6.18 7.63 -0.60
CA ILE A 45 -6.13 6.22 -0.18
C ILE A 45 -7.53 5.61 -0.24
N LEU A 46 -8.53 6.31 0.30
CA LEU A 46 -9.92 5.83 0.30
C LEU A 46 -10.47 5.70 -1.12
N HIS A 47 -10.14 6.66 -2.00
CA HIS A 47 -10.43 6.58 -3.42
C HIS A 47 -9.87 5.29 -4.04
N GLN A 48 -8.61 4.93 -3.77
CA GLN A 48 -8.01 3.71 -4.32
C GLN A 48 -8.76 2.44 -3.90
N TYR A 49 -9.20 2.34 -2.64
CA TYR A 49 -10.01 1.21 -2.18
C TYR A 49 -11.38 1.17 -2.87
N LEU A 50 -12.01 2.33 -3.06
CA LEU A 50 -13.29 2.46 -3.75
C LEU A 50 -13.18 2.09 -5.22
N GLU A 51 -12.20 2.63 -5.94
CA GLU A 51 -11.94 2.32 -7.34
C GLU A 51 -11.66 0.82 -7.54
N ALA A 52 -10.85 0.21 -6.65
CA ALA A 52 -10.55 -1.21 -6.71
C ALA A 52 -11.79 -2.12 -6.53
N LYS A 53 -12.90 -1.57 -6.05
CA LYS A 53 -14.18 -2.24 -5.84
C LYS A 53 -15.33 -1.60 -6.58
N ASN A 54 -15.03 -0.81 -7.62
CA ASN A 54 -16.02 -0.12 -8.45
C ASN A 54 -17.07 0.67 -7.62
N GLY A 55 -16.63 1.34 -6.55
CA GLY A 55 -17.49 2.11 -5.65
C GLY A 55 -18.32 1.28 -4.66
N ASN A 56 -18.15 -0.04 -4.60
CA ASN A 56 -18.85 -0.87 -3.62
C ASN A 56 -18.32 -0.60 -2.20
N ILE A 57 -19.13 0.09 -1.39
CA ILE A 57 -18.76 0.49 -0.02
C ILE A 57 -18.40 -0.69 0.88
N ASP A 58 -19.19 -1.76 0.87
CA ASP A 58 -19.03 -2.83 1.84
C ASP A 58 -17.79 -3.69 1.51
N GLU A 59 -17.52 -3.93 0.22
CA GLU A 59 -16.29 -4.58 -0.21
C GLU A 59 -15.05 -3.70 0.02
N SER A 60 -15.18 -2.39 -0.21
CA SER A 60 -14.12 -1.42 0.04
C SER A 60 -13.77 -1.37 1.52
N LEU A 61 -14.78 -1.28 2.39
CA LEU A 61 -14.61 -1.30 3.83
C LEU A 61 -13.94 -2.60 4.30
N LYS A 62 -14.42 -3.74 3.82
CA LYS A 62 -13.84 -5.05 4.17
C LYS A 62 -12.36 -5.12 3.80
N THR A 63 -12.00 -4.68 2.59
CA THR A 63 -10.60 -4.71 2.14
C THR A 63 -9.72 -3.68 2.86
N LEU A 64 -10.22 -2.48 3.11
CA LEU A 64 -9.55 -1.45 3.90
C LEU A 64 -9.25 -1.96 5.32
N VAL A 65 -10.25 -2.48 6.03
CA VAL A 65 -10.08 -3.05 7.38
C VAL A 65 -9.05 -4.17 7.38
N THR A 66 -9.17 -5.11 6.43
CA THR A 66 -8.24 -6.23 6.33
C THR A 66 -6.81 -5.76 6.11
N ALA A 67 -6.62 -4.76 5.23
CA ALA A 67 -5.32 -4.19 4.96
C ALA A 67 -4.74 -3.50 6.19
N MET A 68 -5.49 -2.66 6.90
CA MET A 68 -4.96 -1.92 8.06
C MET A 68 -4.57 -2.85 9.23
N LYS A 69 -5.34 -3.91 9.48
CA LYS A 69 -4.94 -4.96 10.45
C LYS A 69 -3.67 -5.70 10.01
N TRP A 70 -3.61 -6.06 8.73
CA TRP A 70 -2.43 -6.71 8.17
C TRP A 70 -1.19 -5.82 8.27
N ARG A 71 -1.31 -4.52 7.99
CA ARG A 71 -0.19 -3.56 8.09
C ARG A 71 0.43 -3.54 9.47
N LYS A 72 -0.40 -3.52 10.53
CA LYS A 72 0.07 -3.63 11.92
C LYS A 72 0.79 -4.95 12.16
N THR A 73 0.15 -6.08 11.87
CA THR A 73 0.75 -7.41 12.12
C THR A 73 2.03 -7.67 11.32
N PHE A 74 2.14 -7.09 10.12
CA PHE A 74 3.32 -7.19 9.26
C PHE A 74 4.44 -6.20 9.67
N GLY A 75 4.09 -5.14 10.40
CA GLY A 75 5.00 -4.08 10.83
C GLY A 75 5.38 -3.12 9.71
N VAL A 76 4.46 -2.82 8.79
CA VAL A 76 4.74 -1.99 7.60
C VAL A 76 5.32 -0.63 7.97
N ASN A 77 4.70 0.06 8.92
CA ASN A 77 5.09 1.41 9.36
C ASN A 77 6.43 1.45 10.10
N HIS A 78 7.05 0.29 10.38
CA HIS A 78 8.36 0.19 11.01
C HIS A 78 9.47 -0.19 10.02
N LEU A 79 9.14 -0.43 8.74
CA LEU A 79 10.12 -0.73 7.71
C LEU A 79 10.81 0.56 7.24
N ASN A 80 12.14 0.55 7.24
CA ASN A 80 12.95 1.64 6.72
C ASN A 80 14.18 1.08 5.97
N ALA A 81 15.00 1.98 5.40
CA ALA A 81 16.17 1.58 4.61
C ALA A 81 17.20 0.75 5.41
N ALA A 82 17.27 0.95 6.73
CA ALA A 82 18.18 0.19 7.60
C ALA A 82 17.60 -1.17 8.02
N SER A 83 16.33 -1.46 7.74
CA SER A 83 15.70 -2.76 8.04
C SER A 83 16.22 -3.90 7.15
N PHE A 84 17.02 -3.60 6.12
CA PHE A 84 17.46 -4.56 5.11
C PHE A 84 18.99 -4.58 4.96
N PRO A 85 19.61 -5.77 4.80
CA PRO A 85 21.02 -5.88 4.49
C PRO A 85 21.39 -5.16 3.18
N ARG A 86 22.61 -4.63 3.10
CA ARG A 86 23.11 -3.87 1.94
C ARG A 86 23.02 -4.68 0.65
N GLU A 87 23.18 -5.99 0.74
CA GLU A 87 23.12 -6.95 -0.35
C GLU A 87 21.78 -6.89 -1.10
N TYR A 88 20.66 -6.64 -0.42
CA TYR A 88 19.34 -6.50 -1.06
C TYR A 88 19.29 -5.33 -2.04
N TYR A 89 20.03 -4.25 -1.74
CA TYR A 89 20.17 -3.09 -2.62
C TYR A 89 21.20 -3.35 -3.74
N GLN A 90 22.32 -4.00 -3.41
CA GLN A 90 23.44 -4.17 -4.33
C GLN A 90 23.25 -5.28 -5.35
N MET A 91 22.56 -6.37 -4.99
CA MET A 91 22.35 -7.50 -5.91
C MET A 91 21.54 -7.12 -7.14
N GLY A 92 20.79 -6.01 -7.10
CA GLY A 92 19.95 -5.55 -8.20
C GLY A 92 18.89 -6.57 -8.60
N SER A 93 18.52 -7.48 -7.68
CA SER A 93 17.48 -8.48 -7.91
C SER A 93 16.08 -7.87 -7.84
N LEU A 94 15.88 -6.81 -7.05
CA LEU A 94 14.63 -6.06 -6.94
C LEU A 94 14.96 -4.57 -6.78
N PHE A 95 14.47 -3.73 -7.68
CA PHE A 95 14.76 -2.30 -7.70
C PHE A 95 13.69 -1.53 -8.47
N THR A 96 13.61 -0.22 -8.27
CA THR A 96 12.71 0.66 -9.02
C THR A 96 13.43 1.20 -10.26
N TYR A 97 12.77 1.18 -11.43
CA TYR A 97 13.37 1.67 -12.67
C TYR A 97 12.32 2.13 -13.68
N GLY A 98 12.40 3.39 -14.08
CA GLY A 98 11.50 3.99 -15.06
C GLY A 98 10.06 4.10 -14.58
N PHE A 99 9.23 4.69 -15.43
CA PHE A 99 7.79 4.85 -15.20
C PHE A 99 7.03 4.15 -16.31
N ASN A 100 5.84 3.67 -16.01
CA ASN A 100 4.93 3.20 -17.06
C ASN A 100 4.31 4.40 -17.82
N LEU A 101 3.53 4.11 -18.87
CA LEU A 101 2.86 5.14 -19.67
C LEU A 101 1.91 6.05 -18.89
N LYS A 102 1.52 5.66 -17.67
CA LYS A 102 0.65 6.42 -16.77
C LYS A 102 1.43 7.12 -15.64
N GLY A 103 2.76 7.15 -15.72
CA GLY A 103 3.61 7.79 -14.71
C GLY A 103 3.79 7.00 -13.42
N ALA A 104 3.30 5.75 -13.34
CA ALA A 104 3.50 4.93 -12.15
C ALA A 104 4.91 4.32 -12.14
N GLN A 105 5.57 4.38 -10.98
CA GLN A 105 6.90 3.82 -10.78
C GLN A 105 6.89 2.30 -10.98
N MET A 106 7.77 1.79 -11.84
CA MET A 106 7.91 0.34 -12.02
C MET A 106 8.88 -0.24 -11.00
N ILE A 107 8.49 -1.37 -10.38
CA ILE A 107 9.36 -2.23 -9.58
C ILE A 107 9.79 -3.40 -10.48
N VAL A 108 11.08 -3.50 -10.75
CA VAL A 108 11.69 -4.52 -11.59
C VAL A 108 12.28 -5.63 -10.72
N PHE A 109 11.90 -6.87 -11.03
CA PHE A 109 12.40 -8.05 -10.37
C PHE A 109 13.18 -8.96 -11.33
N ARG A 110 14.48 -9.14 -11.09
CA ARG A 110 15.40 -9.94 -11.91
C ARG A 110 15.56 -11.33 -11.33
N VAL A 111 14.85 -12.30 -11.91
CA VAL A 111 14.84 -13.71 -11.45
C VAL A 111 16.15 -14.45 -11.72
N LYS A 112 16.88 -14.09 -12.78
CA LYS A 112 18.10 -14.79 -13.25
C LYS A 112 19.21 -14.92 -12.18
N ASN A 113 19.24 -13.99 -11.21
CA ASN A 113 20.25 -13.94 -10.15
C ASN A 113 19.81 -14.65 -8.85
N ASN A 114 18.58 -15.17 -8.76
CA ASN A 114 17.99 -15.65 -7.50
C ASN A 114 18.09 -17.17 -7.29
N LYS A 115 19.21 -17.80 -7.67
CA LYS A 115 19.36 -19.28 -7.63
C LYS A 115 19.39 -19.89 -6.21
N LYS A 116 19.46 -19.09 -5.14
CA LYS A 116 19.58 -19.58 -3.74
C LYS A 116 18.75 -18.83 -2.69
N ILE A 117 18.04 -17.76 -3.07
CA ILE A 117 17.10 -17.13 -2.15
C ILE A 117 15.83 -17.98 -2.21
N LYS A 118 15.42 -18.57 -1.08
CA LYS A 118 14.08 -19.15 -0.95
C LYS A 118 13.14 -18.00 -1.34
N PHE A 119 12.58 -18.06 -2.53
CA PHE A 119 12.06 -16.94 -3.33
C PHE A 119 10.92 -16.15 -2.66
N TRP A 120 10.57 -16.53 -1.43
CA TRP A 120 9.56 -15.95 -0.57
C TRP A 120 10.00 -15.90 0.90
N SER A 121 11.28 -15.60 1.16
CA SER A 121 11.70 -15.31 2.53
C SER A 121 10.94 -14.10 3.06
N ASP A 122 10.64 -14.07 4.35
CA ASP A 122 9.90 -12.96 4.94
C ASP A 122 10.66 -11.63 4.81
N MET A 123 12.00 -11.69 4.73
CA MET A 123 12.84 -10.54 4.42
C MET A 123 12.61 -10.00 3.01
N LEU A 124 12.47 -10.87 2.00
CA LEU A 124 12.15 -10.42 0.64
C LEU A 124 10.73 -9.84 0.55
N LYS A 125 9.75 -10.44 1.24
CA LYS A 125 8.39 -9.88 1.31
C LYS A 125 8.41 -8.48 1.93
N LYS A 126 9.09 -8.32 3.07
CA LYS A 126 9.26 -7.01 3.73
C LYS A 126 9.96 -6.01 2.82
N TYR A 127 10.98 -6.45 2.06
CA TYR A 127 11.69 -5.57 1.14
C TYR A 127 10.80 -5.10 -0.02
N ILE A 128 9.98 -5.99 -0.60
CA ILE A 128 8.99 -5.63 -1.62
C ILE A 128 7.99 -4.60 -1.07
N VAL A 129 7.43 -4.86 0.12
CA VAL A 129 6.47 -3.95 0.76
C VAL A 129 7.11 -2.59 1.02
N TYR A 130 8.33 -2.56 1.56
CA TYR A 130 9.08 -1.32 1.75
C TYR A 130 9.24 -0.51 0.45
N LEU A 131 9.58 -1.16 -0.68
CA LEU A 131 9.69 -0.48 -1.96
C LEU A 131 8.33 0.07 -2.44
N ILE A 132 7.24 -0.68 -2.26
CA ILE A 132 5.90 -0.21 -2.64
C ILE A 132 5.47 1.01 -1.81
N GLU A 133 5.69 0.98 -0.49
CA GLU A 133 5.33 2.09 0.41
C GLU A 133 6.14 3.34 0.07
N LYS A 134 7.46 3.18 -0.13
CA LYS A 134 8.36 4.29 -0.47
C LYS A 134 7.94 4.98 -1.77
N GLU A 135 7.59 4.22 -2.79
CA GLU A 135 7.20 4.80 -4.08
C GLU A 135 5.75 5.32 -4.07
N SER A 136 4.84 4.74 -3.28
CA SER A 136 3.49 5.28 -3.08
C SER A 136 3.51 6.66 -2.44
N LEU A 137 4.35 6.85 -1.42
CA LEU A 137 4.54 8.16 -0.77
C LEU A 137 5.09 9.19 -1.77
N ARG A 138 6.12 8.82 -2.54
CA ARG A 138 6.69 9.69 -3.58
C ARG A 138 5.67 10.09 -4.66
N PHE A 139 4.81 9.15 -5.05
CA PHE A 139 3.77 9.44 -6.04
C PHE A 139 2.75 10.45 -5.50
N ALA A 140 2.38 10.36 -4.22
CA ALA A 140 1.50 11.33 -3.58
C ALA A 140 2.14 12.74 -3.51
N ASP A 141 3.45 12.84 -3.29
CA ASP A 141 4.17 14.12 -3.28
C ASP A 141 4.19 14.80 -4.66
N HIS A 142 4.04 14.05 -5.75
CA HIS A 142 4.04 14.60 -7.13
C HIS A 142 2.66 15.05 -7.62
N LEU A 143 1.59 14.80 -6.85
CA LEU A 143 0.22 15.19 -7.18
C LEU A 143 -0.29 16.41 -6.39
N ASN A 144 0.55 16.97 -5.51
CA ASN A 144 0.28 18.18 -4.73
C ASN A 144 1.05 19.39 -5.25
#